data_AF-A0A443RYB5-F1
#
_entry.id   AF-A0A443RYB5-F1
#
_cell.length_a   1.000
_cell.length_b   1.000
_cell.length_c   1.000
_cell.angle_alpha   90.00
_cell.angle_beta   90.00
_cell.angle_gamma   90.00
#
_symmetry.space_group_name_H-M   'P 1'
#
loop_
_entity.id
_entity.type
_entity.pdbx_description
1 polymer ?
#
loop_
_entity_poly.entity_id
_entity_poly.type
_entity_poly.pdbx_seq_one_letter_code
_entity_poly.pdbx_strand_id
1 'polypeptide(L)' 'MTEEKKCRICFIQENVELIAPCGCKGSIKYVHKECLKHWVMSSNRIRCDMCLKRYKGVYLREILPEWICLVFKI' A
#
# COMPACT_ATOMS: atom_id res chain seq x y z
N MET A 1 0.99 3.94 -26.70
CA MET A 1 1.60 4.45 -25.45
C MET A 1 1.01 3.68 -24.30
N THR A 2 1.70 2.64 -23.81
CA THR A 2 1.23 1.88 -22.65
C THR A 2 1.55 2.69 -21.40
N GLU A 3 0.52 3.08 -20.65
CA GLU A 3 0.66 3.82 -19.40
C GLU A 3 1.44 2.97 -18.40
N GLU A 4 2.71 3.32 -18.23
CA GLU A 4 3.70 2.60 -17.45
C GLU A 4 3.32 2.59 -15.96
N LYS A 5 3.02 1.39 -15.42
CA LYS A 5 2.66 1.22 -14.01
C LYS A 5 3.92 1.32 -13.16
N LYS A 6 4.03 2.36 -12.32
CA LYS A 6 5.16 2.57 -11.41
C LYS A 6 4.67 2.60 -9.96
N CYS A 7 5.53 2.21 -9.02
CA CYS A 7 5.22 2.37 -7.60
C CYS A 7 5.15 3.86 -7.23
N ARG A 8 4.06 4.32 -6.62
CA ARG A 8 3.91 5.74 -6.24
C ARG A 8 4.85 6.23 -5.13
N ILE A 9 5.51 5.31 -4.41
CA ILE A 9 6.35 5.63 -3.25
C ILE A 9 7.81 5.80 -3.69
N CYS A 10 8.35 4.83 -4.43
CA CYS A 10 9.74 4.88 -4.90
C CYS A 10 9.89 5.36 -6.36
N PHE A 11 8.79 5.50 -7.10
CA PHE A 11 8.76 5.91 -8.51
C PHE A 11 9.45 4.95 -9.49
N ILE A 12 9.72 3.71 -9.06
CA ILE A 12 10.36 2.67 -9.89
C ILE A 12 9.29 1.73 -10.47
N GLN A 13 9.51 1.32 -11.72
CA GLN A 13 8.81 0.25 -12.41
C GLN A 13 9.73 -0.98 -12.44
N GLU A 14 9.74 -1.75 -11.37
CA GLU A 14 10.46 -3.02 -11.35
C GLU A 14 9.54 -4.16 -11.79
N ASN A 15 10.12 -5.31 -12.11
CA ASN A 15 9.37 -6.55 -12.38
C ASN A 15 8.78 -7.18 -11.09
N VAL A 16 8.77 -6.42 -9.99
CA VAL A 16 8.22 -6.81 -8.70
C VAL A 16 6.72 -6.50 -8.69
N GLU A 17 5.93 -7.34 -8.02
CA GLU A 17 4.48 -7.21 -8.02
C GLU A 17 4.00 -5.85 -7.46
N LEU A 18 3.33 -5.08 -8.33
CA LEU A 18 2.62 -3.86 -7.96
C LEU A 18 1.19 -4.20 -7.53
N ILE A 19 0.84 -3.82 -6.31
CA ILE A 19 -0.49 -3.98 -5.75
C ILE A 19 -1.29 -2.68 -5.82
N ALA A 20 -2.62 -2.81 -5.72
CA ALA A 20 -3.53 -1.68 -5.56
C ALA A 20 -4.17 -1.72 -4.16
N PRO A 21 -3.49 -1.19 -3.12
CA PRO A 21 -3.88 -1.38 -1.74
C PRO A 21 -5.01 -0.46 -1.30
N CYS A 22 -5.36 0.56 -2.07
CA CYS A 22 -6.41 1.52 -1.74
C CYS A 22 -7.36 1.74 -2.93
N GLY A 23 -8.30 2.67 -2.76
CA GLY A 23 -9.29 3.02 -3.78
C GLY A 23 -8.85 4.12 -4.77
N CYS A 24 -7.56 4.46 -4.80
CA CYS A 24 -7.03 5.40 -5.80
C CYS A 24 -7.24 4.88 -7.22
N LYS A 25 -7.36 5.80 -8.18
CA LYS A 25 -7.56 5.50 -9.61
C LYS A 25 -6.31 5.87 -10.41
N GLY A 26 -6.23 5.40 -11.66
CA GLY A 26 -5.09 5.66 -12.54
C GLY A 26 -3.78 5.04 -12.04
N SER A 27 -2.66 5.64 -12.42
CA SER A 27 -1.30 5.19 -12.08
C SER A 27 -0.97 5.27 -10.58
N ILE A 28 -1.56 6.23 -9.84
CA ILE A 28 -1.26 6.46 -8.42
C ILE A 28 -1.73 5.35 -7.47
N LYS A 29 -2.52 4.39 -7.98
CA LYS A 29 -2.99 3.25 -7.16
C LYS A 29 -1.91 2.19 -6.95
N TYR A 30 -0.89 2.16 -7.80
CA TYR A 30 0.13 1.10 -7.82
C TYR A 30 1.23 1.38 -6.79
N VAL A 31 1.52 0.37 -5.98
CA VAL A 31 2.55 0.41 -4.94
C VAL A 31 3.22 -0.96 -4.87
N HIS A 32 4.54 -1.04 -4.68
CA HIS A 32 5.17 -2.31 -4.33
C HIS A 32 4.71 -2.75 -2.93
N LYS A 33 4.56 -4.05 -2.73
CA LYS A 33 4.19 -4.62 -1.42
C LYS A 33 5.17 -4.19 -0.32
N GLU A 34 6.48 -4.23 -0.60
CA GLU A 34 7.51 -3.83 0.38
C GLU A 34 7.50 -2.32 0.65
N CYS A 35 7.28 -1.49 -0.37
CA CYS A 35 7.14 -0.04 -0.16
C CYS A 35 5.91 0.26 0.71
N LEU A 36 4.79 -0.44 0.51
CA LEU A 36 3.61 -0.29 1.37
C LEU A 36 3.91 -0.74 2.80
N LYS A 37 4.61 -1.86 2.98
CA LYS A 37 5.03 -2.37 4.29
C LYS A 37 5.87 -1.36 5.04
N HIS A 38 6.95 -0.87 4.42
CA HIS A 38 7.79 0.18 5.00
C HIS A 38 7.00 1.45 5.32
N TRP A 39 6.12 1.89 4.43
CA TRP A 39 5.27 3.05 4.67
C TRP A 39 4.36 2.87 5.89
N VAL A 40 3.64 1.75 5.99
CA VAL A 40 2.72 1.48 7.11
C VAL A 40 3.48 1.38 8.43
N MET A 41 4.63 0.69 8.44
CA MET A 41 5.45 0.49 9.64
C MET A 41 6.12 1.79 10.12
N SER A 42 6.57 2.66 9.20
CA SER A 42 7.22 3.93 9.55
C SER A 42 6.23 5.03 9.92
N SER A 43 5.07 5.07 9.26
CA SER A 43 4.07 6.12 9.51
C SER A 43 3.06 5.75 10.60
N ASN A 44 2.95 4.47 10.97
CA ASN A 44 1.86 3.91 11.77
C ASN A 44 0.46 4.23 11.19
N ARG A 45 0.35 4.42 9.87
CA ARG A 45 -0.92 4.74 9.19
C ARG A 45 -1.38 3.60 8.31
N ILE A 46 -2.59 3.11 8.58
CA ILE A 46 -3.27 2.08 7.80
C ILE A 46 -4.22 2.64 6.73
N ARG A 47 -4.17 3.96 6.50
CA ARG A 47 -4.97 4.68 5.51
C ARG A 47 -4.04 5.28 4.46
N CYS A 48 -4.53 5.35 3.22
CA CYS A 48 -3.85 6.08 2.16
C CYS A 48 -3.84 7.57 2.48
N ASP A 49 -2.69 8.20 2.37
CA ASP A 49 -2.46 9.66 2.43
C ASP A 49 -3.23 10.46 1.36
N MET A 50 -3.43 9.88 0.17
CA MET A 50 -4.09 10.57 -0.95
C MET A 50 -5.62 10.47 -0.91
N CYS A 51 -6.16 9.25 -0.77
CA CYS A 51 -7.61 9.02 -0.81
C CYS A 51 -8.26 8.83 0.56
N LEU A 52 -7.47 8.78 1.65
CA LEU A 52 -7.92 8.61 3.04
C LEU A 52 -8.69 7.32 3.36
N LYS A 53 -8.91 6.47 2.35
CA LYS A 53 -9.47 5.13 2.50
C LYS A 53 -8.46 4.20 3.14
N ARG A 54 -8.97 3.27 3.95
CA ARG A 54 -8.18 2.21 4.58
C ARG A 54 -7.53 1.34 3.49
N TYR A 55 -6.30 0.93 3.71
CA TYR A 55 -5.70 -0.09 2.87
C TYR A 55 -6.48 -1.41 3.00
N LYS A 56 -6.53 -2.21 1.92
CA LYS A 56 -7.24 -3.49 1.93
C LYS A 56 -6.68 -4.40 3.02
N GLY A 57 -7.59 -5.01 3.79
CA GLY A 57 -7.23 -5.82 4.97
C GLY A 57 -6.29 -6.98 4.67
N VAL A 58 -6.35 -7.56 3.47
CA VAL A 58 -5.42 -8.61 3.03
C VAL A 58 -3.96 -8.16 3.16
N TYR A 59 -3.63 -6.96 2.67
CA TYR A 59 -2.26 -6.43 2.76
C TYR A 59 -1.89 -6.03 4.19
N LEU A 60 -2.83 -5.49 4.95
CA LEU A 60 -2.56 -5.08 6.34
C LEU A 60 -2.26 -6.28 7.24
N ARG A 61 -2.98 -7.40 7.08
CA ARG A 61 -2.73 -8.65 7.83
C ARG A 61 -1.37 -9.27 7.51
N GLU A 62 -0.89 -9.10 6.28
CA GLU A 62 0.44 -9.58 5.88
C GLU A 62 1.58 -8.68 6.38
N ILE A 63 1.30 -7.40 6.67
CA ILE A 63 2.29 -6.39 7.04
C ILE A 63 2.42 -6.26 8.57
N LEU A 64 1.29 -6.27 9.27
CA LEU A 64 1.22 -5.89 10.67
C LEU A 64 1.25 -7.11 11.59
N PRO A 65 1.99 -7.05 12.72
CA PRO A 65 1.89 -8.05 13.78
C PRO A 65 0.44 -8.21 14.28
N GLU A 66 0.12 -9.40 14.81
CA GLU A 66 -1.22 -9.71 15.33
C GLU A 66 -1.71 -8.69 16.37
N TRP A 67 -0.83 -8.26 17.29
CA TRP A 67 -1.19 -7.28 18.31
C TRP A 67 -1.58 -5.92 17.72
N ILE A 68 -0.97 -5.50 16.61
CA ILE A 68 -1.37 -4.29 15.88
C ILE A 68 -2.69 -4.49 15.14
N CYS A 69 -2.90 -5.68 14.56
CA CYS A 69 -4.18 -6.04 13.94
C CYS A 69 -5.35 -5.96 14.93
N LEU A 70 -5.14 -6.37 16.18
CA LEU A 70 -6.13 -6.25 17.26
C LEU A 70 -6.43 -4.78 17.59
N VAL A 71 -5.40 -3.94 17.74
CA VAL A 71 -5.54 -2.50 18.03
C VAL A 71 -6.37 -1.80 16.95
N PHE A 72 -6.12 -2.12 15.67
CA PHE A 72 -6.82 -1.51 14.56
C PHE A 72 -8.09 -2.23 14.11
N LYS A 73 -8.46 -3.37 14.72
CA LYS A 73 -9.58 -4.24 14.29
C LYS A 73 -9.51 -4.57 12.80
N ILE A 74 -8.39 -5.16 12.37
CA ILE A 74 -8.11 -5.59 10.98
C ILE A 74 -8.60 -7.02 10.74
#